data_AF-A0A1L9AXJ0-F1
#
_entry.id   AF-A0A1L9AXJ0-F1
#
_cell.length_a   1.000
_cell.length_b   1.000
_cell.length_c   1.000
_cell.angle_alpha   90.00
_cell.angle_beta   90.00
_cell.angle_gamma   90.00
#
_symmetry.space_group_name_H-M   'P 1'
#
loop_
_entity.id
_entity.type
_entity.pdbx_description
1 polymer ?
#
loop_
_entity_poly.entity_id
_entity_poly.type
_entity_poly.pdbx_seq_one_letter_code
_entity_poly.pdbx_strand_id
1 'polypeptide(L)'
;MAPWEHLLGQGTSHRESGRGIRFVPKAGERAWLFRSDSQEFRAHFGNRQSCDAVFLIETAQQRKLFFIELKGRRFEDAIDQLAETFLAVRDKLPPTCRQSTDFMVLAVTGGGTPEQTARKAQESFQRKTGRRLVRKSIPAGNTCDLRDFL
;
A
#
# COMPACT_ATOMS: atom_id res chain seq x y z
N MET A 1 3.54 -13.51 -18.63
CA MET A 1 2.75 -12.90 -17.54
C MET A 1 3.39 -13.36 -16.24
N ALA A 2 3.77 -12.43 -15.36
CA ALA A 2 4.41 -12.77 -14.10
C ALA A 2 3.41 -13.52 -13.18
N PRO A 3 3.86 -14.46 -12.34
CA PRO A 3 2.96 -15.33 -11.57
C PRO A 3 2.01 -14.61 -10.63
N TRP A 4 2.23 -13.33 -10.31
CA TRP A 4 1.38 -12.53 -9.42
C TRP A 4 0.38 -11.66 -10.18
N GLU A 5 0.53 -11.47 -11.50
CA GLU A 5 -0.30 -10.56 -12.30
C GLU A 5 -1.75 -11.05 -12.42
N HIS A 6 -2.02 -12.35 -12.22
CA HIS A 6 -3.38 -12.89 -12.16
C HIS A 6 -4.17 -12.44 -10.93
N LEU A 7 -3.49 -11.94 -9.89
CA LEU A 7 -4.11 -11.37 -8.68
C LEU A 7 -4.58 -9.92 -8.89
N LEU A 8 -4.31 -9.34 -10.06
CA LEU A 8 -4.69 -7.98 -10.40
C LEU A 8 -6.18 -7.91 -10.71
N GLY A 9 -6.93 -7.23 -9.84
CA GLY A 9 -8.30 -6.81 -10.13
C GLY A 9 -8.32 -5.52 -10.93
N GLN A 10 -9.37 -5.33 -11.74
CA GLN A 10 -9.69 -4.00 -12.25
C GLN A 10 -10.21 -3.14 -11.08
N GLY A 11 -9.46 -2.10 -10.73
CA GLY A 11 -9.82 -1.23 -9.62
C GLY A 11 -8.90 -0.03 -9.55
N THR A 12 -9.50 1.15 -9.49
CA THR A 12 -8.83 2.45 -9.42
C THR A 12 -9.12 3.18 -8.11
N SER A 13 -9.85 2.56 -7.19
CA SER A 13 -10.14 3.11 -5.86
C SER A 13 -10.43 2.03 -4.84
N HIS A 14 -10.19 2.36 -3.57
CA HIS A 14 -10.52 1.53 -2.42
C HIS A 14 -10.97 2.43 -1.26
N ARG A 15 -11.97 2.00 -0.49
CA ARG A 15 -12.51 2.77 0.65
C ARG A 15 -12.73 1.86 1.83
N GLU A 16 -12.32 2.33 3.00
CA GLU A 16 -12.44 1.61 4.25
C GLU A 16 -12.66 2.61 5.40
N SER A 17 -13.54 2.28 6.34
CA SER A 17 -13.86 3.14 7.49
C SER A 17 -14.13 4.62 7.13
N GLY A 18 -14.82 4.85 6.01
CA GLY A 18 -15.16 6.18 5.49
C GLY A 18 -14.04 6.91 4.75
N ARG A 19 -12.80 6.39 4.69
CA ARG A 19 -11.64 7.01 4.03
C ARG A 19 -11.35 6.30 2.72
N GLY A 20 -11.09 7.07 1.67
CA GLY A 20 -10.79 6.54 0.35
C GLY A 20 -9.35 6.80 -0.08
N ILE A 21 -8.83 5.89 -0.89
CA ILE A 21 -7.73 6.15 -1.82
C ILE A 21 -8.24 5.91 -3.24
N ARG A 22 -7.78 6.73 -4.18
CA ARG A 22 -8.02 6.52 -5.61
C ARG A 22 -6.79 6.84 -6.45
N PHE A 23 -6.79 6.35 -7.68
CA PHE A 23 -5.93 6.82 -8.75
C PHE A 23 -6.76 6.87 -10.04
N VAL A 24 -6.82 8.00 -10.71
CA VAL A 24 -7.52 8.12 -12.00
C VAL A 24 -6.49 8.07 -13.13
N PRO A 25 -6.38 6.97 -13.90
CA PRO A 25 -5.40 6.88 -14.99
C PRO A 25 -5.66 7.90 -16.10
N LYS A 26 -4.59 8.49 -16.62
CA LYS A 26 -4.58 9.26 -17.87
C LYS A 26 -4.15 8.38 -19.05
N ALA A 27 -4.20 8.93 -20.26
CA ALA A 27 -3.74 8.23 -21.46
C ALA A 27 -2.30 7.71 -21.29
N GLY A 28 -2.11 6.41 -21.52
CA GLY A 28 -0.81 5.73 -21.36
C GLY A 28 -0.47 5.29 -19.93
N GLU A 29 -1.29 5.63 -18.93
CA GLU A 29 -1.12 5.15 -17.56
C GLU A 29 -1.99 3.92 -17.30
N ARG A 30 -1.54 3.06 -16.39
CA ARG A 30 -2.29 1.89 -15.94
C ARG A 30 -2.27 1.83 -14.43
N ALA A 31 -3.38 1.39 -13.85
CA ALA A 31 -3.44 1.08 -12.44
C ALA A 31 -4.23 -0.19 -12.21
N TRP A 32 -3.72 -0.98 -11.28
CA TRP A 32 -4.37 -2.19 -10.82
C TRP A 32 -4.42 -2.20 -9.30
N LEU A 33 -5.48 -2.80 -8.78
CA LEU A 33 -5.70 -2.97 -7.36
C LEU A 33 -5.63 -4.45 -7.03
N PHE A 34 -4.74 -4.80 -6.09
CA PHE A 34 -4.77 -6.10 -5.45
C PHE A 34 -5.76 -6.05 -4.28
N ARG A 35 -6.64 -7.05 -4.24
CA ARG A 35 -7.46 -7.33 -3.07
C ARG A 35 -6.60 -8.08 -2.05
N SER A 36 -5.80 -7.33 -1.32
CA SER A 36 -4.85 -7.89 -0.34
C SER A 36 -5.56 -8.63 0.81
N ASP A 37 -6.84 -8.37 1.03
CA ASP A 37 -7.72 -9.08 1.95
C ASP A 37 -8.16 -10.48 1.47
N SER A 38 -7.98 -10.82 0.19
CA SER A 38 -8.39 -12.12 -0.38
C SER A 38 -7.56 -13.30 0.14
N GLN A 39 -8.15 -14.50 0.16
CA GLN A 39 -7.44 -15.73 0.57
C GLN A 39 -6.35 -16.08 -0.45
N GLU A 40 -6.59 -15.81 -1.73
CA GLU A 40 -5.67 -16.05 -2.83
C GLU A 40 -4.41 -15.20 -2.68
N PHE A 41 -4.56 -13.90 -2.39
CA PHE A 41 -3.42 -13.03 -2.11
C PHE A 41 -2.62 -13.54 -0.90
N ARG A 42 -3.31 -13.88 0.19
CA ARG A 42 -2.67 -14.37 1.41
C ARG A 42 -1.93 -15.69 1.23
N ALA A 43 -2.52 -16.62 0.49
CA ALA A 43 -1.89 -17.89 0.14
C ALA A 43 -0.68 -17.68 -0.77
N HIS A 44 -0.80 -16.80 -1.78
CA HIS A 44 0.28 -16.53 -2.73
C HIS A 44 1.47 -15.86 -2.05
N PHE A 45 1.24 -14.86 -1.20
CA PHE A 45 2.32 -14.10 -0.55
C PHE A 45 2.74 -14.67 0.82
N GLY A 46 1.97 -15.58 1.39
CA GLY A 46 2.29 -16.23 2.66
C GLY A 46 2.10 -15.33 3.88
N ASN A 47 1.27 -14.30 3.78
CA ASN A 47 1.02 -13.35 4.85
C ASN A 47 -0.26 -13.68 5.63
N ARG A 48 -0.18 -13.62 6.97
CA ARG A 48 -1.33 -13.91 7.87
C ARG A 48 -2.28 -12.72 7.92
N GLN A 49 -1.72 -11.52 7.91
CA GLN A 49 -2.44 -10.27 7.81
C GLN A 49 -1.95 -9.48 6.59
N SER A 50 -2.85 -8.68 6.04
CA SER A 50 -2.57 -7.84 4.89
C SER A 50 -2.99 -6.42 5.20
N CYS A 51 -2.29 -5.45 4.61
CA CYS A 51 -2.81 -4.09 4.55
C CYS A 51 -4.11 -4.05 3.73
N ASP A 52 -4.90 -3.00 3.88
CA ASP A 52 -6.20 -2.84 3.22
C ASP A 52 -6.14 -2.89 1.68
N ALA A 53 -5.12 -2.30 1.07
CA ALA A 53 -4.98 -2.30 -0.39
C ALA A 53 -3.52 -2.29 -0.85
N VAL A 54 -3.27 -2.91 -2.00
CA VAL A 54 -2.01 -2.70 -2.75
C VAL A 54 -2.36 -2.22 -4.15
N PHE A 55 -1.76 -1.12 -4.60
CA PHE A 55 -1.92 -0.64 -5.98
C PHE A 55 -0.61 -0.81 -6.75
N LEU A 56 -0.71 -1.30 -7.98
CA LEU A 56 0.36 -1.16 -8.96
C LEU A 56 -0.01 -0.02 -9.91
N ILE A 57 0.83 0.99 -10.01
CA ILE A 57 0.67 2.10 -10.94
C ILE A 57 1.83 2.10 -11.91
N GLU A 58 1.53 2.12 -13.19
CA GLU A 58 2.49 2.25 -14.29
C GLU A 58 2.22 3.54 -15.05
N THR A 59 3.25 4.36 -15.17
CA THR A 59 3.30 5.53 -16.06
C THR A 59 4.38 5.31 -17.11
N ALA A 60 4.52 6.25 -18.05
CA ALA A 60 5.61 6.20 -19.04
C ALA A 60 7.01 6.30 -18.39
N GLN A 61 7.12 6.85 -17.18
CA GLN A 61 8.40 7.13 -16.51
C GLN A 61 8.72 6.13 -15.41
N GLN A 62 7.71 5.55 -14.75
CA GLN A 62 7.93 4.75 -13.55
C GLN A 62 6.85 3.68 -13.35
N ARG A 63 7.24 2.64 -12.61
CA ARG A 63 6.35 1.61 -12.07
C ARG A 63 6.43 1.69 -10.54
N LYS A 64 5.30 1.93 -9.87
CA LYS A 64 5.26 2.11 -8.42
C LYS A 64 4.21 1.20 -7.78
N LEU A 65 4.61 0.46 -6.74
CA LEU A 65 3.72 -0.31 -5.87
C LEU A 65 3.40 0.49 -4.61
N PHE A 66 2.13 0.72 -4.34
CA PHE A 66 1.63 1.38 -3.15
C PHE A 66 1.03 0.35 -2.20
N PHE A 67 1.50 0.31 -0.96
CA PHE A 67 0.93 -0.48 0.13
C PHE A 67 0.16 0.46 1.04
N ILE A 68 -1.11 0.18 1.28
CA ILE A 68 -2.04 1.15 1.86
C ILE A 68 -2.78 0.51 3.01
N GLU A 69 -2.75 1.19 4.14
CA GLU A 69 -3.56 0.87 5.30
C GLU A 69 -4.46 2.05 5.65
N LEU A 70 -5.77 1.81 5.77
CA LEU A 70 -6.81 2.81 5.98
C LEU A 70 -7.48 2.68 7.36
N LYS A 71 -7.35 1.52 8.04
CA LYS A 71 -7.95 1.30 9.36
C LYS A 71 -7.12 1.97 10.44
N GLY A 72 -7.76 2.91 11.14
CA GLY A 72 -7.14 3.74 12.18
C GLY A 72 -7.41 3.30 13.62
N ARG A 73 -7.76 2.03 13.90
CA ARG A 73 -8.10 1.61 15.28
C ARG A 73 -6.89 1.71 16.21
N ARG A 74 -5.73 1.25 15.76
CA ARG A 74 -4.42 1.42 16.41
C ARG A 74 -3.35 1.58 15.34
N PHE A 75 -2.57 2.66 15.42
CA PHE A 75 -1.56 2.98 14.40
C PHE A 75 -0.44 1.94 14.33
N GLU A 76 -0.09 1.34 15.47
CA GLU A 76 0.98 0.36 15.57
C GLU A 76 0.63 -0.95 14.84
N ASP A 77 -0.59 -1.46 15.04
CA ASP A 77 -1.09 -2.66 14.33
C ASP A 77 -1.08 -2.44 12.81
N ALA A 78 -1.50 -1.25 12.35
CA ALA A 78 -1.46 -0.86 10.95
C ALA A 78 -0.03 -0.88 10.38
N ILE A 79 0.97 -0.47 11.19
CA ILE A 79 2.37 -0.47 10.77
C ILE A 79 2.90 -1.89 10.62
N ASP A 80 2.55 -2.79 11.54
CA ASP A 80 2.98 -4.18 11.48
C ASP A 80 2.34 -4.90 10.28
N GLN A 81 1.05 -4.66 10.00
CA GLN A 81 0.37 -5.18 8.80
C GLN A 81 1.01 -4.67 7.50
N LEU A 82 1.34 -3.37 7.43
CA LEU A 82 2.06 -2.81 6.30
C LEU A 82 3.45 -3.45 6.14
N ALA A 83 4.18 -3.65 7.24
CA ALA A 83 5.52 -4.20 7.20
C ALA A 83 5.50 -5.67 6.73
N GLU A 84 4.60 -6.48 7.28
CA GLU A 84 4.41 -7.88 6.87
C GLU A 84 4.04 -7.98 5.40
N THR A 85 3.05 -7.20 4.96
CA THR A 85 2.60 -7.23 3.55
C THR A 85 3.72 -6.77 2.61
N PHE A 86 4.41 -5.68 2.95
CA PHE A 86 5.51 -5.16 2.15
C PHE A 86 6.62 -6.19 1.98
N LEU A 87 7.09 -6.79 3.07
CA LEU A 87 8.16 -7.78 3.04
C LEU A 87 7.75 -9.02 2.25
N ALA A 88 6.54 -9.54 2.50
CA ALA A 88 6.02 -10.72 1.80
C ALA A 88 5.92 -10.51 0.29
N VAL A 89 5.37 -9.37 -0.15
CA VAL A 89 5.28 -9.05 -1.58
C VAL A 89 6.66 -8.82 -2.18
N ARG A 90 7.50 -7.99 -1.54
CA ARG A 90 8.85 -7.68 -2.02
C ARG A 90 9.66 -8.95 -2.25
N ASP A 91 9.65 -9.88 -1.31
CA ASP A 91 10.52 -11.06 -1.35
C ASP A 91 10.07 -12.08 -2.42
N LYS A 92 8.78 -12.11 -2.76
CA LYS A 92 8.23 -12.99 -3.81
C LYS A 92 8.23 -12.37 -5.21
N LEU A 93 8.44 -11.06 -5.34
CA LEU A 93 8.60 -10.45 -6.66
C LEU A 93 9.90 -10.94 -7.34
N PRO A 94 9.90 -11.18 -8.66
CA PRO A 94 11.13 -11.46 -9.40
C PRO A 94 12.17 -10.34 -9.20
N PRO A 95 13.49 -10.64 -9.15
CA PRO A 95 14.53 -9.64 -8.94
C PRO A 95 14.47 -8.47 -9.92
N THR A 96 14.20 -8.76 -11.20
CA THR A 96 14.04 -7.75 -12.26
C THR A 96 12.87 -6.80 -11.96
N CYS A 97 11.72 -7.35 -11.54
CA CYS A 97 10.58 -6.54 -11.12
C CYS A 97 10.90 -5.71 -9.87
N ARG A 98 11.62 -6.26 -8.89
CA ARG A 98 12.02 -5.51 -7.68
C ARG A 98 12.92 -4.32 -8.00
N GLN A 99 13.83 -4.46 -8.95
CA GLN A 99 14.75 -3.40 -9.34
C GLN A 99 14.07 -2.32 -10.17
N SER A 100 13.09 -2.70 -11.00
CA SER A 100 12.36 -1.79 -11.88
C SER A 100 11.10 -1.19 -11.25
N THR A 101 10.81 -1.49 -9.98
CA THR A 101 9.58 -1.06 -9.31
C THR A 101 9.92 -0.30 -8.04
N ASP A 102 9.45 0.93 -7.96
CA ASP A 102 9.52 1.71 -6.74
C ASP A 102 8.44 1.28 -5.76
N PHE A 103 8.79 1.22 -4.48
CA PHE A 103 7.86 0.82 -3.43
C PHE A 103 7.52 2.03 -2.58
N MET A 104 6.22 2.30 -2.44
CA MET A 104 5.70 3.30 -1.53
C MET A 104 4.77 2.67 -0.52
N VAL A 105 4.92 3.07 0.73
CA VAL A 105 4.10 2.56 1.84
C VAL A 105 3.39 3.74 2.48
N LEU A 106 2.07 3.67 2.53
CA LEU A 106 1.18 4.74 2.94
C LEU A 106 0.28 4.28 4.07
N ALA A 107 0.44 4.88 5.25
CA ALA A 107 -0.52 4.75 6.33
C ALA A 107 -1.47 5.95 6.31
N VAL A 108 -2.75 5.69 6.11
CA VAL A 108 -3.82 6.68 6.18
C VAL A 108 -4.42 6.68 7.58
N THR A 109 -4.46 7.85 8.20
CA THR A 109 -4.97 8.01 9.57
C THR A 109 -6.15 8.97 9.61
N GLY A 110 -7.02 8.80 10.60
CA GLY A 110 -8.22 9.63 10.80
C GLY A 110 -8.02 10.97 11.49
N GLY A 111 -6.78 11.36 11.78
CA GLY A 111 -6.47 12.37 12.79
C GLY A 111 -6.57 11.76 14.20
N GLY A 112 -5.69 12.21 15.11
CA GLY A 112 -5.72 11.79 16.51
C GLY A 112 -4.55 10.90 16.98
N THR A 113 -3.74 10.33 16.09
CA THR A 113 -2.50 9.66 16.51
C THR A 113 -1.49 10.71 17.01
N PRO A 114 -1.02 10.63 18.26
CA PRO A 114 0.00 11.53 18.78
C PRO A 114 1.26 11.49 17.93
N GLU A 115 1.89 12.64 17.69
CA GLU A 115 3.02 12.74 16.77
C GLU A 115 4.22 11.88 17.22
N GLN A 116 4.45 11.80 18.53
CA GLN A 116 5.51 10.96 19.07
C GLN A 116 5.27 9.46 18.80
N THR A 117 4.02 8.99 18.93
CA THR A 117 3.64 7.60 18.59
C THR A 117 3.83 7.36 17.10
N ALA A 118 3.37 8.29 16.26
CA ALA A 118 3.51 8.17 14.82
C ALA A 118 4.97 8.09 14.38
N ARG A 119 5.82 8.97 14.92
CA ARG A 119 7.25 8.98 14.67
C ARG A 119 7.92 7.66 15.07
N LYS A 120 7.66 7.16 16.28
CA LYS A 120 8.21 5.88 16.75
C LYS A 120 7.81 4.71 15.85
N ALA A 121 6.56 4.68 15.39
CA ALA A 121 6.10 3.61 14.52
C ALA A 121 6.71 3.75 13.10
N GLN A 122 6.88 4.96 12.57
CA GLN A 122 7.60 5.20 11.31
C GLN A 122 9.08 4.76 11.39
N GLU A 123 9.76 5.08 12.49
CA GLU A 123 11.15 4.63 12.75
C GLU A 123 11.22 3.10 12.88
N SER A 124 10.25 2.48 13.56
CA SER A 124 10.11 1.02 13.65
C SER A 124 9.94 0.39 12.27
N PHE A 125 9.02 0.91 11.46
CA PHE A 125 8.78 0.46 10.09
C PHE A 125 10.05 0.53 9.24
N GLN A 126 10.75 1.67 9.29
CA GLN A 126 11.97 1.87 8.51
C GLN A 126 13.08 0.91 8.92
N ARG A 127 13.26 0.64 10.21
CA ARG A 127 14.23 -0.37 10.68
C ARG A 127 13.88 -1.77 10.20
N LYS A 128 12.60 -2.16 10.22
CA LYS A 128 12.14 -3.49 9.78
C LYS A 128 12.26 -3.70 8.27
N THR A 129 11.99 -2.66 7.48
CA THR A 129 11.76 -2.80 6.03
C THR A 129 12.82 -2.14 5.16
N GLY A 130 13.60 -1.22 5.71
CA GLY A 130 14.51 -0.33 4.96
C GLY A 130 13.78 0.75 4.15
N ARG A 131 12.46 0.90 4.28
CA ARG A 131 11.66 1.86 3.53
C ARG A 131 11.04 2.92 4.44
N ARG A 132 10.88 4.12 3.91
CA ARG A 132 10.18 5.21 4.59
C ARG A 132 8.67 4.97 4.51
N LEU A 133 8.00 5.08 5.66
CA LEU A 133 6.55 5.12 5.72
C LEU A 133 6.05 6.55 5.53
N VAL A 134 5.18 6.76 4.54
CA VAL A 134 4.44 8.01 4.36
C VAL A 134 3.17 7.94 5.21
N ARG A 135 2.93 8.97 6.02
CA ARG A 135 1.68 9.12 6.77
C ARG A 135 0.85 10.21 6.12
N LYS A 136 -0.42 9.92 5.83
CA LYS A 136 -1.39 10.90 5.34
C LYS A 136 -2.61 10.92 6.26
N SER A 137 -3.02 12.11 6.69
CA SER A 137 -4.30 12.28 7.38
C SER A 137 -5.39 12.48 6.34
N ILE A 138 -6.44 11.67 6.40
CA ILE A 138 -7.63 11.79 5.54
C ILE A 138 -8.85 11.80 6.47
N PRO A 139 -9.62 12.91 6.54
CA PRO A 139 -10.84 12.94 7.33
C PRO A 139 -11.87 11.95 6.76
N ALA A 140 -12.73 11.39 7.61
CA ALA A 140 -13.80 10.50 7.16
C ALA A 140 -14.68 11.21 6.11
N GLY A 141 -15.16 10.45 5.12
CA GLY A 141 -15.85 10.95 3.93
C GLY A 141 -14.91 11.28 2.76
N ASN A 142 -13.65 11.64 3.03
CA ASN A 142 -12.73 12.11 1.99
C ASN A 142 -11.97 10.99 1.29
N THR A 143 -11.32 11.34 0.18
CA THR A 143 -10.50 10.45 -0.63
C THR A 143 -9.22 11.16 -1.03
N CYS A 144 -8.07 10.52 -0.86
CA CYS A 144 -6.79 11.02 -1.37
C CYS A 144 -6.48 10.41 -2.72
N ASP A 145 -5.89 11.21 -3.60
CA ASP A 145 -5.42 10.75 -4.91
C ASP A 145 -3.97 10.26 -4.79
N LEU A 146 -3.69 9.06 -5.31
CA LEU A 146 -2.32 8.51 -5.34
C LEU A 146 -1.42 9.28 -6.30
N ARG A 147 -2.00 10.03 -7.23
CA ARG A 147 -1.23 10.90 -8.12
C ARG A 147 -0.37 11.92 -7.37
N ASP A 148 -0.79 12.33 -6.17
CA ASP A 148 -0.04 13.28 -5.33
C ASP A 148 1.30 12.72 -4.82
N PHE A 149 1.58 11.44 -5.08
CA PHE A 149 2.77 10.71 -4.59
C PHE A 149 3.58 10.05 -5.72
N LEU A 150 3.18 10.28 -6.97
CA LEU A 150 3.92 9.81 -8.15
C LEU A 150 5.11 10.72 -8.42
#